data_AF-A0A1C5FRI7-F1
#
_entry.id   AF-A0A1C5FRI7-F1
#
_cell.length_a   1.000
_cell.length_b   1.000
_cell.length_c   1.000
_cell.angle_alpha   90.00
_cell.angle_beta   90.00
_cell.angle_gamma   90.00
#
_symmetry.space_group_name_H-M   'P 1'
#
loop_
_entity.id
_entity.type
_entity.pdbx_description
1 polymer ?
#
loop_
_entity_poly.entity_id
_entity_poly.type
_entity_poly.pdbx_seq_one_letter_code
_entity_poly.pdbx_strand_id
1 'polypeptide(L)'
;MRPSVPVAAVAVSVLLLAGCSEGGHGGRGPVEGATKGAAGAPLGDFNGDGYDDFATAIRPTSASRGPLPARLAVVYGSAHGLDPRHRLVVDGAEDDYVGPLLRTDLDGDGFADLVVARFRHGSSPGAERVGQTVVLRGGPRGLAAPRPLGG
;
A
#
# COMPACT_ATOMS: atom_id res chain seq x y z
N MET A 1 -64.12 24.25 8.00
CA MET A 1 -63.55 23.36 9.03
C MET A 1 -63.04 22.08 8.36
N ARG A 2 -61.71 21.89 8.31
CA ARG A 2 -60.95 20.61 8.36
C ARG A 2 -59.48 20.97 8.64
N PRO A 3 -58.83 20.48 9.71
CA PRO A 3 -57.42 20.72 9.99
C PRO A 3 -56.55 19.60 9.37
N SER A 4 -55.27 19.87 9.04
CA SER A 4 -54.30 18.82 8.68
C SER A 4 -52.86 19.24 8.99
N VAL A 5 -52.35 18.67 10.09
CA VAL A 5 -51.00 18.25 10.51
C VAL A 5 -49.74 18.99 9.96
N PRO A 6 -48.78 19.42 10.83
CA PRO A 6 -47.48 19.90 10.37
C PRO A 6 -46.56 18.73 9.97
N VAL A 7 -45.99 18.79 8.77
CA VAL A 7 -44.87 17.92 8.37
C VAL A 7 -43.60 18.51 8.96
N ALA A 8 -42.96 17.79 9.87
CA ALA A 8 -41.63 18.14 10.37
C ALA A 8 -40.60 17.88 9.26
N ALA A 9 -40.08 18.94 8.65
CA ALA A 9 -38.94 18.87 7.74
C ALA A 9 -37.66 18.65 8.58
N VAL A 10 -37.07 17.47 8.46
CA VAL A 10 -35.72 17.19 8.99
C VAL A 10 -34.73 17.95 8.10
N ALA A 11 -34.03 18.93 8.65
CA ALA A 11 -32.95 19.62 7.97
C ALA A 11 -31.71 18.71 7.93
N VAL A 12 -31.46 18.07 6.80
CA VAL A 12 -30.14 17.49 6.51
C VAL A 12 -29.23 18.63 6.08
N SER A 13 -28.30 19.01 6.95
CA SER A 13 -27.26 19.98 6.61
C SER A 13 -26.23 19.27 5.73
N VAL A 14 -26.31 19.50 4.42
CA VAL A 14 -25.24 19.18 3.48
C VAL A 14 -24.22 20.32 3.56
N LEU A 15 -23.07 20.06 4.18
CA LEU A 15 -21.94 20.99 4.14
C LEU A 15 -21.16 20.74 2.84
N LEU A 16 -21.55 21.41 1.77
CA LEU A 16 -20.74 21.53 0.56
C LEU A 16 -19.69 22.62 0.82
N LEU A 17 -18.46 22.23 1.12
CA LEU A 17 -17.32 23.14 1.01
C LEU A 17 -16.85 23.11 -0.44
N ALA A 18 -17.19 24.19 -1.15
CA ALA A 18 -16.70 24.49 -2.48
C ALA A 18 -15.17 24.67 -2.46
N GLY A 19 -14.47 23.84 -3.22
CA GLY A 19 -13.15 24.17 -3.75
C GLY A 19 -13.24 24.09 -5.26
N CYS A 20 -13.29 25.24 -5.93
CA CYS A 20 -13.25 25.32 -7.38
C CYS A 20 -11.91 24.76 -7.89
N SER A 21 -11.95 23.74 -8.75
CA SER A 21 -10.81 23.41 -9.61
C SER A 21 -11.24 23.64 -11.04
N GLU A 22 -11.22 24.90 -11.47
CA GLU A 22 -11.24 25.27 -12.87
C GLU A 22 -9.81 25.22 -13.43
N GLY A 23 -9.59 24.29 -14.36
CA GLY A 23 -8.67 24.46 -15.49
C GLY A 23 -7.18 24.21 -15.29
N GLY A 24 -6.63 23.39 -16.18
CA GLY A 24 -5.26 23.57 -16.68
C GLY A 24 -4.31 22.40 -16.45
N HIS A 25 -3.85 21.79 -17.54
CA HIS A 25 -2.66 20.93 -17.57
C HIS A 25 -1.46 21.64 -16.94
N GLY A 26 -0.96 21.13 -15.81
CA GLY A 26 0.27 21.60 -15.20
C GLY A 26 0.73 20.59 -14.14
N GLY A 27 1.94 20.05 -14.30
CA GLY A 27 2.51 19.07 -13.39
C GLY A 27 2.51 19.58 -11.96
N ARG A 28 1.95 18.80 -11.02
CA ARG A 28 2.11 19.07 -9.60
C ARG A 28 3.56 18.75 -9.22
N GLY A 29 4.33 19.80 -8.97
CA GLY A 29 5.50 19.71 -8.08
C GLY A 29 5.06 19.38 -6.64
N PRO A 30 6.01 19.07 -5.76
CA PRO A 30 5.71 18.58 -4.41
C PRO A 30 4.83 19.58 -3.65
N VAL A 31 3.77 19.08 -3.04
CA VAL A 31 2.98 19.84 -2.08
C VAL A 31 3.81 20.05 -0.82
N GLU A 32 4.56 21.16 -0.78
CA GLU A 32 5.17 21.66 0.45
C GLU A 32 4.06 21.93 1.48
N GLY A 33 4.11 21.23 2.60
CA GLY A 33 3.37 21.59 3.80
C GLY A 33 1.89 21.23 3.83
N ALA A 34 1.48 20.09 3.24
CA ALA A 34 0.21 19.49 3.63
C ALA A 34 0.32 19.07 5.10
N THR A 35 -0.26 19.86 5.99
CA THR A 35 -0.51 19.48 7.38
C THR A 35 -1.08 18.05 7.40
N LYS A 36 -0.36 17.10 8.00
CA LYS A 36 -0.84 15.74 8.30
C LYS A 36 -2.17 15.86 9.04
N GLY A 37 -3.26 15.80 8.31
CA GLY A 37 -4.59 16.13 8.79
C GLY A 37 -5.63 15.61 7.81
N ALA A 38 -6.17 14.44 8.12
CA ALA A 38 -7.39 13.83 7.59
C ALA A 38 -7.48 13.47 6.09
N ALA A 39 -6.54 13.87 5.23
CA ALA A 39 -6.37 13.21 3.93
C ALA A 39 -5.61 11.90 4.17
N GLY A 40 -6.25 10.75 3.95
CA GLY A 40 -5.61 9.44 4.13
C GLY A 40 -4.27 9.35 3.39
N ALA A 41 -3.29 8.67 3.97
CA ALA A 41 -2.00 8.45 3.33
C ALA A 41 -2.21 7.92 1.90
N PRO A 42 -1.50 8.45 0.89
CA PRO A 42 -1.56 7.89 -0.46
C PRO A 42 -1.19 6.41 -0.36
N LEU A 43 -2.14 5.53 -0.71
CA LEU A 43 -1.98 4.07 -0.54
C LEU A 43 -0.83 3.50 -1.39
N GLY A 44 -0.31 4.29 -2.34
CA GLY A 44 0.83 3.96 -3.17
C GLY A 44 2.17 4.43 -2.63
N ASP A 45 2.23 5.34 -1.67
CA ASP A 45 3.46 6.01 -1.24
C ASP A 45 3.95 5.44 0.10
N PHE A 46 4.94 4.55 0.04
CA PHE A 46 5.49 3.87 1.21
C PHE A 46 6.55 4.71 1.93
N ASN A 47 7.14 5.71 1.26
CA ASN A 47 8.22 6.53 1.81
C ASN A 47 7.82 7.97 2.15
N GLY A 48 6.60 8.37 1.80
CA GLY A 48 6.01 9.67 2.06
C GLY A 48 6.63 10.81 1.24
N ASP A 49 7.23 10.52 0.09
CA ASP A 49 7.87 11.53 -0.75
C ASP A 49 6.92 12.22 -1.76
N GLY A 50 5.65 11.79 -1.78
CA GLY A 50 4.61 12.34 -2.62
C GLY A 50 4.48 11.67 -3.99
N TYR A 51 5.24 10.60 -4.25
CA TYR A 51 5.16 9.81 -5.48
C TYR A 51 4.69 8.39 -5.19
N ASP A 52 3.80 7.85 -6.04
CA ASP A 52 3.36 6.46 -5.89
C ASP A 52 4.50 5.47 -6.19
N ASP A 53 4.64 4.49 -5.32
CA ASP A 53 5.57 3.37 -5.42
C ASP A 53 4.91 2.14 -6.07
N PHE A 54 5.77 1.28 -6.62
CA PHE A 54 5.36 0.01 -7.20
C PHE A 54 5.80 -1.15 -6.31
N ALA A 55 4.91 -2.10 -6.04
CA ALA A 55 5.22 -3.35 -5.35
C ALA A 55 4.60 -4.55 -6.09
N THR A 56 5.34 -5.66 -6.18
CA THR A 56 4.87 -6.90 -6.79
C THR A 56 5.55 -8.14 -6.21
N ALA A 57 4.82 -9.26 -6.16
CA ALA A 57 5.38 -10.57 -5.87
C ALA A 57 5.82 -11.25 -7.18
N ILE A 58 7.10 -11.60 -7.28
CA ILE A 58 7.72 -12.22 -8.45
C ILE A 58 7.97 -13.70 -8.12
N ARG A 59 7.53 -14.60 -9.00
CA ARG A 59 7.93 -16.02 -9.01
C ARG A 59 8.76 -16.30 -10.26
N PRO A 60 10.10 -16.15 -10.20
CA PRO A 60 10.93 -16.37 -11.36
C PRO A 60 11.08 -17.86 -11.66
N THR A 61 11.29 -18.19 -12.93
CA THR A 61 11.63 -19.54 -13.38
C THR A 61 12.85 -19.49 -14.28
N SER A 62 13.70 -20.52 -14.19
CA SER A 62 14.87 -20.70 -15.03
C SER A 62 14.72 -21.96 -15.88
N ALA A 63 15.06 -21.86 -17.16
CA ALA A 63 15.04 -23.02 -18.06
C ALA A 63 15.96 -24.16 -17.60
N SER A 64 17.08 -23.84 -16.94
CA SER A 64 18.06 -24.84 -16.49
C SER A 64 17.91 -25.26 -15.02
N ARG A 65 17.26 -24.43 -14.19
CA ARG A 65 17.15 -24.66 -12.74
C ARG A 65 15.71 -24.89 -12.25
N GLY A 66 14.72 -24.68 -13.11
CA GLY A 66 13.31 -24.73 -12.72
C GLY A 66 12.88 -23.50 -11.91
N PRO A 67 11.83 -23.62 -11.08
CA PRO A 67 11.35 -22.55 -10.21
C PRO A 67 12.47 -22.00 -9.32
N LEU A 68 12.53 -20.67 -9.19
CA LEU A 68 13.44 -19.97 -8.31
C LEU A 68 12.67 -19.38 -7.12
N PRO A 69 13.36 -19.06 -6.01
CA PRO A 69 12.74 -18.42 -4.85
C PRO A 69 11.87 -17.23 -5.24
N ALA A 70 10.66 -17.18 -4.69
CA ALA A 70 9.79 -16.02 -4.86
C ALA A 70 10.44 -14.78 -4.21
N ARG A 71 10.11 -13.61 -4.74
CA ARG A 71 10.61 -12.33 -4.23
C ARG A 71 9.48 -11.34 -4.12
N LEU A 72 9.54 -10.49 -3.10
CA LEU A 72 8.78 -9.25 -3.09
C LEU A 72 9.70 -8.14 -3.62
N ALA A 73 9.31 -7.50 -4.71
CA ALA A 73 10.05 -6.39 -5.29
C ALA A 73 9.25 -5.10 -5.14
N VAL A 74 9.91 -4.05 -4.67
CA VAL A 74 9.37 -2.71 -4.52
C VAL A 74 10.30 -1.74 -5.22
N VAL A 75 9.76 -0.85 -6.05
CA VAL A 75 10.49 0.22 -6.74
C VAL A 75 9.85 1.53 -6.34
N TYR A 76 10.65 2.43 -5.79
CA TYR A 76 10.14 3.71 -5.30
C TYR A 76 9.90 4.69 -6.45
N GLY A 77 8.86 5.51 -6.30
CA GLY A 77 8.51 6.59 -7.19
C GLY A 77 9.50 7.75 -7.09
N SER A 78 9.40 8.67 -8.05
CA SER A 78 10.13 9.94 -8.04
C SER A 78 9.48 10.91 -9.02
N ALA A 79 9.98 12.15 -9.04
CA ALA A 79 9.62 13.15 -10.04
C ALA A 79 9.83 12.70 -11.50
N HIS A 80 10.65 11.68 -11.73
CA HIS A 80 10.95 11.13 -13.05
C HIS A 80 10.25 9.77 -13.31
N GLY A 81 9.31 9.38 -12.44
CA GLY A 81 8.69 8.06 -12.44
C GLY A 81 9.43 7.07 -11.52
N LEU A 82 9.20 5.77 -11.72
CA LEU A 82 9.85 4.72 -10.93
C LEU A 82 11.38 4.81 -11.05
N ASP A 83 12.10 4.82 -9.93
CA ASP A 83 13.57 4.80 -9.87
C ASP A 83 14.08 3.39 -9.53
N PRO A 84 14.59 2.62 -10.52
CA PRO A 84 15.09 1.26 -10.26
C PRO A 84 16.32 1.21 -9.34
N ARG A 85 16.99 2.35 -9.11
CA ARG A 85 18.13 2.46 -8.19
C ARG A 85 17.65 2.55 -6.74
N HIS A 86 16.47 3.10 -6.52
CA HIS A 86 15.80 3.13 -5.24
C HIS A 86 14.76 2.01 -5.18
N ARG A 87 15.17 0.85 -4.63
CA ARG A 87 14.32 -0.33 -4.58
C ARG A 87 14.56 -1.16 -3.32
N LEU A 88 13.54 -1.90 -2.93
CA LEU A 88 13.63 -2.99 -1.96
C LEU A 88 13.38 -4.31 -2.68
N VAL A 89 14.24 -5.30 -2.46
CA VAL A 89 14.00 -6.67 -2.86
C VAL A 89 14.09 -7.54 -1.62
N VAL A 90 12.99 -8.21 -1.30
CA VAL A 90 12.95 -9.20 -0.22
C VAL A 90 12.97 -10.57 -0.87
N ASP A 91 14.08 -11.28 -0.71
CA ASP A 91 14.16 -12.68 -1.09
C ASP A 91 13.30 -13.52 -0.14
N GLY A 92 12.47 -14.39 -0.69
CA GLY A 92 11.71 -15.37 0.09
C GLY A 92 12.57 -16.50 0.65
N ALA A 93 13.77 -16.72 0.09
CA ALA A 93 14.57 -17.93 0.30
C ALA A 93 13.75 -19.20 0.00
N GLU A 94 13.09 -19.77 1.00
CA GLU A 94 12.19 -20.93 0.94
C GLU A 94 10.70 -20.53 1.06
N ASP A 95 10.43 -19.23 1.16
CA ASP A 95 9.09 -18.67 1.33
C ASP A 95 8.54 -18.16 -0.01
N ASP A 96 7.29 -18.51 -0.31
CA ASP A 96 6.56 -17.97 -1.44
C ASP A 96 5.75 -16.73 -1.02
N TYR A 97 6.14 -15.55 -1.49
CA TYR A 97 5.25 -14.38 -1.47
C TYR A 97 4.15 -14.57 -2.52
N VAL A 98 2.89 -14.56 -2.09
CA VAL A 98 1.75 -14.83 -2.96
C VAL A 98 0.56 -13.95 -2.64
N GLY A 99 -0.39 -13.93 -3.58
CA GLY A 99 -1.68 -13.29 -3.40
C GLY A 99 -1.64 -11.79 -3.65
N PRO A 100 -2.78 -11.12 -3.39
CA PRO A 100 -2.89 -9.68 -3.55
C PRO A 100 -1.98 -8.97 -2.55
N LEU A 101 -1.36 -7.89 -3.00
CA LEU A 101 -0.64 -6.95 -2.16
C LEU A 101 -1.63 -5.90 -1.65
N LEU A 102 -1.96 -5.97 -0.36
CA LEU A 102 -2.81 -4.96 0.26
C LEU A 102 -1.93 -3.80 0.73
N ARG A 103 -2.34 -2.58 0.38
CA ARG A 103 -1.64 -1.35 0.77
C ARG A 103 -2.58 -0.50 1.62
N THR A 104 -2.12 -0.10 2.79
CA THR A 104 -2.86 0.78 3.71
C THR A 104 -1.94 1.26 4.81
N ASP A 105 -2.21 2.41 5.40
CA ASP A 105 -1.57 2.85 6.65
C ASP A 105 -2.23 2.09 7.82
N LEU A 106 -1.55 1.10 8.41
CA LEU A 106 -2.14 0.24 9.45
C LEU A 106 -2.00 0.84 10.86
N ASP A 107 -1.09 1.78 11.06
CA ASP A 107 -0.79 2.39 12.37
C ASP A 107 -1.11 3.87 12.47
N GLY A 108 -1.55 4.48 11.39
CA GLY A 108 -1.89 5.90 11.32
C GLY A 108 -0.66 6.80 11.33
N ASP A 109 0.51 6.30 10.95
CA ASP A 109 1.74 7.09 10.96
C ASP A 109 1.88 7.99 9.73
N GLY A 110 0.98 7.85 8.74
CA GLY A 110 0.92 8.62 7.51
C GLY A 110 1.77 8.06 6.38
N PHE A 111 2.31 6.85 6.51
CA PHE A 111 2.99 6.13 5.44
C PHE A 111 2.18 4.88 5.06
N ALA A 112 2.15 4.52 3.77
CA ALA A 112 1.51 3.28 3.39
C ALA A 112 2.32 2.07 3.90
N ASP A 113 1.64 1.09 4.48
CA ASP A 113 2.19 -0.22 4.76
C ASP A 113 1.82 -1.21 3.66
N LEU A 114 2.57 -2.30 3.58
CA LEU A 114 2.35 -3.39 2.63
C LEU A 114 2.09 -4.71 3.35
N VAL A 115 0.93 -5.31 3.10
CA VAL A 115 0.54 -6.62 3.63
C VAL A 115 0.55 -7.66 2.52
N VAL A 116 1.19 -8.80 2.79
CA VAL A 116 1.33 -9.91 1.83
C VAL A 116 1.29 -11.25 2.53
N ALA A 117 0.73 -12.26 1.87
CA ALA A 117 0.83 -13.64 2.34
C ALA A 117 2.18 -14.24 1.96
N ARG A 118 2.81 -14.93 2.91
CA ARG A 118 3.98 -15.79 2.68
C ARG A 118 3.63 -17.22 3.00
N PHE A 119 4.09 -18.16 2.19
CA PHE A 119 4.02 -19.59 2.49
C PHE A 119 5.42 -20.11 2.73
N ARG A 120 5.70 -20.59 3.94
CA ARG A 120 7.00 -21.15 4.29
C ARG A 120 7.03 -22.63 3.95
N HIS A 121 8.06 -23.07 3.22
CA HIS A 121 8.32 -24.49 3.07
C HIS A 121 8.87 -25.08 4.37
N GLY A 122 8.36 -26.26 4.77
CA GLY A 122 8.93 -26.99 5.88
C GLY A 122 10.29 -27.60 5.52
N SER A 123 11.14 -27.81 6.52
CA SER A 123 12.55 -28.23 6.34
C SER A 123 12.74 -29.69 5.89
N SER A 124 11.67 -30.46 5.69
CA SER A 124 11.71 -31.86 5.29
C SER A 124 10.80 -32.16 4.08
N PRO A 125 11.15 -33.16 3.24
CA PRO A 125 10.30 -33.58 2.13
C PRO A 125 8.90 -33.95 2.60
N GLY A 126 7.87 -33.33 2.02
CA GLY A 126 6.47 -33.56 2.38
C GLY A 126 5.97 -32.79 3.60
N ALA A 127 6.79 -31.92 4.19
CA ALA A 127 6.33 -31.02 5.24
C ALA A 127 5.26 -30.05 4.73
N GLU A 128 4.26 -29.79 5.58
CA GLU A 128 3.16 -28.88 5.26
C GLU A 128 3.67 -27.44 5.04
N ARG A 129 3.06 -26.74 4.09
CA ARG A 129 3.31 -25.31 3.87
C ARG A 129 2.57 -24.51 4.93
N VAL A 130 3.31 -23.79 5.76
CA VAL A 130 2.70 -22.89 6.76
C VAL A 130 2.48 -21.53 6.13
N GLY A 131 1.20 -21.16 5.97
CA GLY A 131 0.81 -19.82 5.54
C GLY A 131 0.95 -18.82 6.68
N GLN A 132 1.51 -17.65 6.37
CA GLN A 132 1.64 -16.56 7.32
C GLN A 132 1.39 -15.23 6.62
N THR A 133 0.63 -14.35 7.24
CA THR A 133 0.51 -12.96 6.78
C THR A 133 1.67 -12.17 7.33
N VAL A 134 2.33 -11.36 6.50
CA VAL A 134 3.37 -10.42 6.94
C VAL A 134 3.02 -8.99 6.55
N VAL A 135 3.49 -8.06 7.38
CA VAL A 135 3.44 -6.62 7.14
C VAL A 135 4.86 -6.10 6.96
N LEU A 136 5.05 -5.26 5.96
CA LEU A 136 6.19 -4.37 5.83
C LEU A 136 5.67 -2.96 6.13
N ARG A 137 6.25 -2.32 7.15
CA ARG A 137 5.80 -0.99 7.58
C ARG A 137 6.41 0.10 6.71
N GLY A 138 5.60 1.06 6.29
CA GLY A 138 6.05 2.28 5.63
C GLY A 138 6.89 3.16 6.56
N GLY A 139 7.51 4.18 5.99
CA GLY A 139 8.28 5.16 6.76
C GLY A 139 9.21 5.97 5.87
N PRO A 140 9.87 7.01 6.41
CA PRO A 140 10.67 7.96 5.62
C PRO A 140 11.91 7.34 4.93
N ARG A 141 12.19 6.05 5.16
CA ARG A 141 13.25 5.27 4.50
C ARG A 141 12.69 4.17 3.59
N GLY A 142 11.39 4.25 3.28
CA GLY A 142 10.63 3.21 2.61
C GLY A 142 10.26 2.04 3.52
N LEU A 143 9.86 0.94 2.90
CA LEU A 143 9.36 -0.25 3.59
C LEU A 143 10.42 -0.91 4.48
N ALA A 144 10.03 -1.19 5.72
CA ALA A 144 10.81 -1.98 6.66
C ALA A 144 10.81 -3.48 6.33
N ALA A 145 11.65 -4.24 7.03
CA ALA A 145 11.70 -5.70 6.89
C ALA A 145 10.34 -6.36 7.22
N PRO A 146 9.94 -7.42 6.50
CA PRO A 146 8.67 -8.11 6.75
C PRO A 146 8.58 -8.67 8.17
N ARG A 147 7.43 -8.48 8.81
CA ARG A 147 7.12 -9.04 10.14
C ARG A 147 5.79 -9.81 10.11
N PRO A 148 5.70 -10.96 10.79
CA PRO A 148 4.43 -11.64 11.02
C PRO A 148 3.33 -10.71 11.53
N LEU A 149 2.16 -10.80 10.91
CA LEU A 149 0.93 -10.22 11.44
C LEU A 149 0.32 -11.25 12.40
N GLY A 150 0.52 -11.04 13.70
CA GLY A 150 0.12 -11.97 14.76
C GLY A 150 1.26 -12.93 15.13
N GLY A 151 1.79 -12.73 16.33
CA GLY A 151 2.82 -13.53 17.00
C GLY A 151 3.01 -13.00 18.41
#